data_AF-A0A943E0J5-F1
#
_entry.id   AF-A0A943E0J5-F1
#
_cell.length_a   1.000
_cell.length_b   1.000
_cell.length_c   1.000
_cell.angle_alpha   90.00
_cell.angle_beta   90.00
_cell.angle_gamma   90.00
#
_symmetry.space_group_name_H-M   'P 1'
#
loop_
_entity.id
_entity.type
_entity.pdbx_description
1 polymer ?
#
loop_
_entity_poly.entity_id
_entity_poly.type
_entity_poly.pdbx_seq_one_letter_code
_entity_poly.pdbx_strand_id
1 'polypeptide(L)'
;MIAWWQILLLTLYAGYQIMDELNWYTCAGSAVFSGMITGLIMGDLQTGLFIGGSMQLTVLGVGTFGGASRIDANSGTLVATAFAVGAGMNPETALAAIGVPVAAILVYTDIAGRFANTFFGHMCDADIEKMNWGAYNVHYLLGAVSWMLSRMIPVFLALAFGQGVVEGITTALNGDWKWLGDGLSVAGGALPAVGFAILLRYLPVKKHVAYLLLGFVVAALFGTAFTSIMNLNANIVAVNGALGKGAVDMVGMFNNMSMLAIAIIGFALSLLYYKNNQRPVAAAGAAEGDDDDEL
;
A
#
# COMPACT_ATOMS: atom_id res chain seq x y z
N MET A 1 14.24 -6.87 -21.25
CA MET A 1 15.45 -7.05 -20.42
C MET A 1 15.67 -5.81 -19.57
N ILE A 2 15.85 -5.97 -18.27
CA ILE A 2 16.07 -4.85 -17.35
C ILE A 2 17.51 -4.38 -17.51
N ALA A 3 17.73 -3.10 -17.77
CA ALA A 3 19.07 -2.57 -17.97
C ALA A 3 19.84 -2.52 -16.63
N TRP A 4 21.16 -2.71 -16.68
CA TRP A 4 22.00 -2.75 -15.47
C TRP A 4 21.89 -1.49 -14.62
N TRP A 5 21.70 -0.32 -15.26
CA TRP A 5 21.52 0.95 -14.57
C TRP A 5 20.17 1.03 -13.84
N GLN A 6 19.12 0.42 -14.40
CA GLN A 6 17.81 0.30 -13.74
C GLN A 6 17.93 -0.59 -12.50
N ILE A 7 18.63 -1.72 -12.61
CA ILE A 7 18.87 -2.62 -11.47
C ILE A 7 19.59 -1.87 -10.34
N LEU A 8 20.63 -1.10 -10.67
CA LEU A 8 21.39 -0.33 -9.69
C LEU A 8 20.52 0.75 -9.02
N LEU A 9 19.76 1.52 -9.79
CA LEU A 9 18.88 2.56 -9.25
C LEU A 9 17.76 1.97 -8.38
N LEU A 10 17.13 0.88 -8.80
CA LEU A 10 16.08 0.21 -8.03
C LEU A 10 16.62 -0.41 -6.75
N THR A 11 17.83 -0.96 -6.80
CA THR A 11 18.51 -1.49 -5.61
C THR A 11 18.82 -0.37 -4.61
N LEU A 12 19.38 0.75 -5.06
CA LEU A 12 19.64 1.91 -4.20
C LEU A 12 18.34 2.47 -3.62
N TYR A 13 17.28 2.54 -4.42
CA TYR A 13 15.97 2.98 -3.97
C TYR A 13 15.37 2.05 -2.91
N ALA A 14 15.51 0.72 -3.04
CA ALA A 14 15.07 -0.22 -2.01
C ALA A 14 15.79 0.00 -0.67
N GLY A 15 17.08 0.34 -0.70
CA GLY A 15 17.84 0.71 0.50
C GLY A 15 17.39 2.05 1.10
N TYR A 16 17.11 3.05 0.26
CA TYR A 16 16.57 4.33 0.72
C TYR A 16 15.17 4.18 1.34
N GLN A 17 14.33 3.31 0.78
CA GLN A 17 12.96 3.13 1.19
C GLN A 17 12.81 2.68 2.64
N ILE A 18 13.65 1.74 3.09
CA ILE A 18 13.65 1.29 4.48
C ILE A 18 14.20 2.38 5.42
N MET A 19 15.12 3.22 4.96
CA MET A 19 15.61 4.35 5.75
C MET A 19 14.56 5.44 5.90
N ASP A 20 13.76 5.68 4.86
CA ASP A 20 12.63 6.59 4.91
C ASP A 20 11.55 6.07 5.88
N GLU A 21 11.24 4.77 5.86
CA GLU A 21 10.26 4.15 6.75
C GLU A 21 10.67 4.19 8.23
N LEU A 22 11.98 4.28 8.53
CA LEU A 22 12.51 4.29 9.90
C LEU A 22 12.82 5.69 10.44
N ASN A 23 13.23 6.64 9.59
CA ASN A 23 13.73 7.94 10.05
C ASN A 23 12.86 9.12 9.58
N TRP A 24 12.65 9.24 8.27
CA TRP A 24 12.26 10.52 7.67
C TRP A 24 10.76 10.61 7.34
N TYR A 25 10.08 9.48 7.17
CA TYR A 25 8.66 9.39 6.88
C TYR A 25 8.18 10.32 5.76
N THR A 26 8.96 10.45 4.67
CA THR A 26 8.61 11.31 3.51
C THR A 26 7.54 10.70 2.59
N CYS A 27 6.92 9.59 3.02
CA CYS A 27 5.98 8.76 2.26
C CYS A 27 6.62 7.91 1.14
N ALA A 28 7.93 8.02 0.92
CA ALA A 28 8.66 7.16 -0.01
C ALA A 28 8.69 5.69 0.44
N GLY A 29 8.51 5.44 1.75
CA GLY A 29 8.25 4.14 2.37
C GLY A 29 6.85 3.55 2.17
N SER A 30 6.10 3.95 1.14
CA SER A 30 4.77 3.36 0.83
C SER A 30 4.78 2.57 -0.48
N ALA A 31 3.90 1.57 -0.59
CA ALA A 31 3.83 0.72 -1.76
C ALA A 31 3.44 1.51 -3.02
N VAL A 32 2.56 2.51 -2.89
CA VAL A 32 2.20 3.40 -4.02
C VAL A 32 3.40 4.18 -4.53
N PHE A 33 4.20 4.76 -3.62
CA PHE A 33 5.43 5.47 -4.01
C PHE A 33 6.45 4.51 -4.62
N SER A 34 6.57 3.30 -4.07
CA SER A 34 7.43 2.25 -4.59
C SER A 34 7.11 1.93 -6.06
N GLY A 35 5.82 1.71 -6.34
CA GLY A 35 5.32 1.46 -7.68
C GLY A 35 5.51 2.66 -8.60
N MET A 36 5.30 3.88 -8.11
CA MET A 36 5.51 5.12 -8.87
C MET A 36 6.97 5.28 -9.32
N ILE A 37 7.92 5.19 -8.38
CA ILE A 37 9.36 5.35 -8.66
C ILE A 37 9.85 4.21 -9.56
N THR A 38 9.42 2.99 -9.29
CA THR A 38 9.81 1.84 -10.11
C THR A 38 9.25 1.95 -11.52
N GLY A 39 7.98 2.33 -11.67
CA GLY A 39 7.34 2.54 -12.97
C GLY A 39 8.04 3.65 -13.76
N LEU A 40 8.44 4.74 -13.11
CA LEU A 40 9.21 5.81 -13.72
C LEU A 40 10.57 5.32 -14.26
N ILE A 41 11.31 4.54 -13.47
CA ILE A 41 12.62 3.99 -13.85
C ILE A 41 12.48 2.97 -14.99
N MET A 42 11.40 2.19 -14.99
CA MET A 42 11.12 1.17 -15.98
C MET A 42 10.48 1.71 -17.27
N GLY A 43 9.95 2.93 -17.24
CA GLY A 43 9.35 3.62 -18.39
C GLY A 43 7.83 3.46 -18.54
N ASP A 44 7.16 2.79 -17.59
CA ASP A 44 5.69 2.66 -17.55
C ASP A 44 5.17 3.01 -16.15
N LEU A 45 4.79 4.29 -16.01
CA LEU A 45 4.25 4.83 -14.77
C LEU A 45 2.86 4.30 -14.45
N GLN A 46 2.05 3.98 -15.46
CA GLN A 46 0.67 3.55 -15.26
C GLN A 46 0.64 2.15 -14.64
N THR A 47 1.45 1.22 -15.18
CA THR A 47 1.61 -0.12 -14.61
C THR A 47 2.18 -0.05 -13.19
N GLY A 48 3.18 0.81 -12.95
CA GLY A 48 3.76 0.99 -11.62
C GLY A 48 2.79 1.55 -10.58
N LEU A 49 2.01 2.58 -10.92
CA LEU A 49 0.98 3.13 -10.04
C LEU A 49 -0.14 2.13 -9.78
N PHE A 50 -0.51 1.32 -10.78
CA PHE A 50 -1.54 0.30 -10.61
C PHE A 50 -1.10 -0.79 -9.62
N ILE A 51 0.10 -1.34 -9.80
CA ILE A 51 0.64 -2.37 -8.90
C ILE A 51 0.86 -1.79 -7.50
N GLY A 52 1.42 -0.59 -7.39
CA GLY A 52 1.65 0.08 -6.12
C GLY A 52 0.36 0.43 -5.37
N GLY A 53 -0.65 0.93 -6.08
CA GLY A 53 -1.99 1.18 -5.55
C GLY A 53 -2.64 -0.10 -5.03
N SER A 54 -2.62 -1.16 -5.85
CA SER A 54 -3.20 -2.46 -5.49
C SER A 54 -2.48 -3.13 -4.32
N MET A 55 -1.15 -3.06 -4.28
CA MET A 55 -0.38 -3.54 -3.12
C MET A 55 -0.68 -2.71 -1.87
N GLN A 56 -0.79 -1.38 -2.00
CA GLN A 56 -1.13 -0.52 -0.87
C GLN A 56 -2.48 -0.91 -0.26
N LEU A 57 -3.47 -1.19 -1.10
CA LEU A 57 -4.78 -1.68 -0.66
C LEU A 57 -4.69 -3.04 0.04
N THR A 58 -3.81 -3.92 -0.45
CA THR A 58 -3.59 -5.26 0.12
C THR A 58 -2.99 -5.20 1.53
N VAL A 59 -2.08 -4.24 1.76
CA VAL A 59 -1.36 -4.11 3.04
C VAL A 59 -2.03 -3.16 4.02
N LEU A 60 -3.22 -2.67 3.67
CA LEU A 60 -4.06 -1.92 4.58
C LEU A 60 -4.30 -2.71 5.87
N GLY A 61 -4.01 -2.07 7.01
CA GLY A 61 -4.18 -2.68 8.34
C GLY A 61 -3.05 -3.61 8.75
N VAL A 62 -2.13 -3.96 7.86
CA VAL A 62 -0.89 -4.61 8.26
C VAL A 62 0.04 -3.54 8.83
N GLY A 63 0.59 -3.77 10.03
CA GLY A 63 1.45 -2.83 10.73
C GLY A 63 2.44 -3.56 11.64
N THR A 64 3.57 -2.92 11.96
CA THR A 64 4.51 -3.45 12.95
C THR A 64 4.02 -3.06 14.35
N PHE A 65 3.61 -4.04 15.15
CA PHE A 65 3.23 -3.82 16.56
C PHE A 65 4.18 -4.59 17.47
N GLY A 66 4.74 -3.91 18.48
CA GLY A 66 5.58 -4.55 19.50
C GLY A 66 6.81 -5.27 18.96
N GLY A 67 7.46 -4.75 17.92
CA GLY A 67 8.63 -5.39 17.31
C GLY A 67 8.31 -6.55 16.36
N ALA A 68 7.04 -6.82 16.07
CA ALA A 68 6.67 -7.77 15.00
C ALA A 68 7.05 -7.22 13.62
N SER A 69 7.67 -8.07 12.80
CA SER A 69 7.91 -7.79 11.39
C SER A 69 6.61 -7.91 10.59
N ARG A 70 6.43 -7.00 9.64
CA ARG A 70 5.30 -6.96 8.70
C ARG A 70 5.78 -7.39 7.31
N ILE A 71 4.84 -7.76 6.44
CA ILE A 71 5.16 -7.99 5.03
C ILE A 71 5.83 -6.76 4.41
N ASP A 72 6.88 -7.00 3.62
CA ASP A 72 7.62 -5.96 2.93
C ASP A 72 6.94 -5.64 1.59
N ALA A 73 5.82 -4.93 1.72
CA ALA A 73 4.99 -4.49 0.60
C ALA A 73 5.76 -3.63 -0.41
N ASN A 74 6.73 -2.88 0.11
CA ASN A 74 7.54 -1.90 -0.57
C ASN A 74 8.45 -2.56 -1.60
N SER A 75 9.31 -3.48 -1.15
CA SER A 75 10.18 -4.25 -2.04
C SER A 75 9.39 -5.22 -2.92
N GLY A 76 8.30 -5.80 -2.41
CA GLY A 76 7.41 -6.65 -3.21
C GLY A 76 6.78 -5.91 -4.39
N THR A 77 6.32 -4.66 -4.17
CA THR A 77 5.81 -3.80 -5.25
C THR A 77 6.88 -3.46 -6.27
N LEU A 78 8.08 -3.11 -5.80
CA LEU A 78 9.22 -2.78 -6.66
C LEU A 78 9.55 -3.96 -7.57
N VAL A 79 9.72 -5.15 -7.01
CA VAL A 79 10.06 -6.34 -7.78
C VAL A 79 8.93 -6.71 -8.75
N ALA A 80 7.67 -6.68 -8.31
CA ALA A 80 6.52 -6.96 -9.17
C ALA A 80 6.40 -5.95 -10.33
N THR A 81 6.61 -4.67 -10.07
CA THR A 81 6.55 -3.62 -11.08
C THR A 81 7.67 -3.76 -12.10
N ALA A 82 8.90 -3.98 -11.63
CA ALA A 82 10.05 -4.17 -12.51
C ALA A 82 9.85 -5.36 -13.46
N PHE A 83 9.28 -6.45 -12.97
CA PHE A 83 9.00 -7.63 -13.78
C PHE A 83 7.74 -7.50 -14.64
N ALA A 84 6.68 -6.84 -14.17
CA ALA A 84 5.49 -6.59 -14.97
C ALA A 84 5.84 -5.79 -16.23
N VAL A 85 6.60 -4.69 -16.06
CA VAL A 85 7.03 -3.85 -17.18
C VAL A 85 8.12 -4.55 -18.02
N GLY A 86 9.07 -5.21 -17.37
CA GLY A 86 10.21 -5.82 -18.06
C GLY A 86 9.88 -7.09 -18.86
N ALA A 87 8.90 -7.88 -18.41
CA ALA A 87 8.46 -9.13 -19.04
C ALA A 87 7.09 -9.01 -19.73
N GLY A 88 6.44 -7.84 -19.67
CA GLY A 88 5.12 -7.62 -20.26
C GLY A 88 4.01 -8.45 -19.61
N MET A 89 4.13 -8.74 -18.31
CA MET A 89 3.10 -9.47 -17.58
C MET A 89 1.89 -8.59 -17.30
N ASN A 90 0.70 -9.20 -17.26
CA ASN A 90 -0.48 -8.54 -16.73
C ASN A 90 -0.21 -8.06 -15.28
N PRO A 91 -0.51 -6.79 -14.93
CA PRO A 91 -0.20 -6.21 -13.62
C PRO A 91 -0.83 -6.95 -12.43
N GLU A 92 -2.08 -7.42 -12.56
CA GLU A 92 -2.77 -8.18 -11.52
C GLU A 92 -2.10 -9.54 -11.28
N THR A 93 -1.73 -10.24 -12.35
CA THR A 93 -0.98 -11.50 -12.27
C THR A 93 0.41 -11.26 -11.69
N ALA A 94 1.12 -10.20 -12.07
CA ALA A 94 2.43 -9.87 -11.53
C ALA A 94 2.38 -9.58 -10.02
N LEU A 95 1.36 -8.85 -9.57
CA LEU A 95 1.14 -8.58 -8.16
C LEU A 95 0.91 -9.88 -7.36
N ALA A 96 0.04 -10.76 -7.86
CA ALA A 96 -0.34 -11.98 -7.15
C ALA A 96 0.73 -13.08 -7.24
N ALA A 97 1.39 -13.23 -8.38
CA ALA A 97 2.40 -14.26 -8.63
C ALA A 97 3.77 -13.93 -8.05
N ILE A 98 4.12 -12.64 -8.04
CA ILE A 98 5.46 -12.18 -7.70
C ILE A 98 5.39 -11.25 -6.49
N GLY A 99 4.60 -10.18 -6.57
CA GLY A 99 4.60 -9.11 -5.56
C GLY A 99 4.29 -9.59 -4.14
N VAL A 100 3.14 -10.24 -3.94
CA VAL A 100 2.72 -10.71 -2.62
C VAL A 100 3.65 -11.81 -2.07
N PRO A 101 4.02 -12.86 -2.83
CA PRO A 101 4.97 -13.87 -2.36
C PRO A 101 6.34 -13.28 -2.01
N VAL A 102 6.88 -12.38 -2.84
CA VAL A 102 8.16 -11.70 -2.55
C VAL A 102 8.05 -10.86 -1.29
N ALA A 103 6.98 -10.06 -1.14
CA ALA A 103 6.74 -9.27 0.08
C ALA A 103 6.70 -10.13 1.35
N ALA A 104 6.14 -11.34 1.27
CA ALA A 104 6.08 -12.29 2.38
C ALA A 104 7.46 -12.91 2.68
N ILE A 105 8.23 -13.31 1.67
CA ILE A 105 9.56 -13.91 1.86
C ILE A 105 10.55 -12.88 2.44
N LEU A 106 10.45 -11.63 2.01
CA LEU A 106 11.30 -10.55 2.51
C LEU A 106 11.03 -10.18 3.98
N VAL A 107 10.01 -10.75 4.63
CA VAL A 107 9.88 -10.69 6.09
C VAL A 107 11.08 -11.34 6.78
N TYR A 108 11.62 -12.42 6.22
CA TYR A 108 12.77 -13.10 6.82
C TYR A 108 14.05 -12.28 6.71
N THR A 109 14.20 -11.51 5.64
CA THR A 109 15.34 -10.59 5.50
C THR A 109 15.19 -9.40 6.42
N ASP A 110 13.96 -8.93 6.72
CA ASP A 110 13.69 -7.97 7.78
C ASP A 110 14.20 -8.45 9.15
N ILE A 111 13.82 -9.69 9.50
CA ILE A 111 14.19 -10.32 10.77
C ILE A 111 15.71 -10.46 10.86
N ALA A 112 16.37 -10.87 9.77
CA ALA A 112 17.83 -10.96 9.72
C ALA A 112 18.50 -9.58 9.90
N GLY A 113 17.99 -8.53 9.24
CA GLY A 113 18.50 -7.17 9.39
C GLY A 113 18.36 -6.64 10.82
N ARG A 114 17.20 -6.89 11.45
CA ARG A 114 16.95 -6.58 12.86
C ARG A 114 17.89 -7.32 13.80
N PHE A 115 18.10 -8.62 13.56
CA PHE A 115 19.02 -9.44 14.33
C PHE A 115 20.47 -8.94 14.22
N ALA A 116 20.91 -8.60 13.00
CA ALA A 116 22.22 -8.02 12.77
C ALA A 116 22.38 -6.67 13.49
N ASN A 117 21.31 -5.88 13.60
CA ASN A 117 21.32 -4.60 14.30
C ASN A 117 21.60 -4.73 15.81
N THR A 118 21.28 -5.87 16.43
CA THR A 118 21.58 -6.14 17.85
C THR A 118 23.08 -6.12 18.14
N PHE A 119 23.92 -6.61 17.21
CA PHE A 119 25.38 -6.55 17.37
C PHE A 119 25.89 -5.11 17.40
N PHE A 120 25.38 -4.26 16.50
CA PHE A 120 25.73 -2.84 16.48
C PHE A 120 25.23 -2.11 17.73
N GLY A 121 24.08 -2.53 18.30
CA GLY A 121 23.60 -2.03 19.59
C GLY A 121 24.60 -2.27 20.71
N HIS A 122 25.09 -3.50 20.87
CA HIS A 122 26.11 -3.82 21.88
C HIS A 122 27.43 -3.07 21.66
N MET A 123 27.81 -2.80 20.41
CA MET A 123 28.98 -1.98 20.10
C MET A 123 28.77 -0.51 20.50
N CYS A 124 27.56 0.03 20.29
CA CYS A 124 27.22 1.37 20.75
C CYS A 124 27.26 1.48 22.27
N ASP A 125 26.75 0.48 23.00
CA ASP A 125 26.81 0.44 24.48
C ASP A 125 28.27 0.50 24.97
N ALA A 126 29.15 -0.30 24.35
CA ALA A 126 30.58 -0.32 24.69
C ALA A 126 31.31 0.98 24.37
N ASP A 127 30.86 1.74 23.36
CA ASP A 127 31.43 3.06 23.03
C ASP A 127 30.96 4.15 23.99
N ILE A 128 29.71 4.05 24.48
CA ILE A 128 29.16 4.95 25.49
C ILE A 128 29.92 4.79 26.80
N GLU A 129 30.20 3.56 27.24
CA GLU A 129 31.00 3.29 28.44
C GLU A 129 32.41 3.90 28.37
N LYS A 130 32.98 3.96 27.16
CA LYS A 130 34.30 4.55 26.90
C LYS A 130 34.25 6.05 26.60
N MET A 131 33.07 6.67 26.61
CA MET A 131 32.82 8.06 26.24
C MET A 131 33.38 8.42 24.84
N ASN A 132 33.41 7.45 23.92
CA ASN A 132 33.94 7.62 22.56
C ASN A 132 32.82 7.91 21.56
N TRP A 133 32.40 9.18 21.51
CA TRP A 133 31.33 9.66 20.64
C TRP A 133 31.63 9.53 19.14
N GLY A 134 32.91 9.51 18.76
CA GLY A 134 33.33 9.32 17.36
C GLY A 134 33.02 7.91 16.86
N ALA A 135 33.36 6.89 17.64
CA ALA A 135 33.07 5.49 17.32
C ALA A 135 31.56 5.19 17.41
N TYR A 136 30.87 5.78 18.40
CA TYR A 136 29.42 5.66 18.55
C TYR A 136 28.68 6.07 17.28
N ASN A 137 29.00 7.24 16.70
CA ASN A 137 28.34 7.72 15.49
C ASN A 137 28.54 6.78 14.29
N VAL A 138 29.71 6.12 14.21
CA VAL A 138 30.01 5.15 13.15
C VAL A 138 29.20 3.87 13.36
N HIS A 139 29.19 3.30 14.57
CA HIS A 139 28.44 2.07 14.85
C HIS A 139 26.92 2.28 14.74
N TYR A 140 26.42 3.44 15.13
CA TYR A 140 25.03 3.83 14.90
C TYR A 140 24.68 3.83 13.40
N LEU A 141 25.53 4.46 12.57
CA LEU A 141 25.32 4.50 11.12
C LEU A 141 25.44 3.11 10.48
N LEU A 142 26.35 2.26 10.96
CA LEU A 142 26.46 0.87 10.51
C LEU A 142 25.21 0.05 10.83
N GLY A 143 24.54 0.34 11.96
CA GLY A 143 23.22 -0.19 12.26
C GLY A 143 22.20 0.15 11.15
N ALA A 144 22.15 1.41 10.72
CA ALA A 144 21.29 1.82 9.60
C ALA A 144 21.65 1.12 8.28
N VAL A 145 22.95 0.94 8.00
CA VAL A 145 23.42 0.19 6.82
C VAL A 145 22.95 -1.27 6.84
N SER A 146 22.92 -1.93 8.00
CA SER A 146 22.38 -3.29 8.15
C SER A 146 20.93 -3.39 7.65
N TRP A 147 20.10 -2.41 8.00
CA TRP A 147 18.71 -2.33 7.53
C TRP A 147 18.63 -2.12 6.01
N MET A 148 19.46 -1.23 5.45
CA MET A 148 19.51 -1.01 4.00
C MET A 148 19.88 -2.29 3.26
N LEU A 149 20.94 -2.97 3.69
CA LEU A 149 21.41 -4.20 3.07
C LEU A 149 20.38 -5.33 3.12
N SER A 150 19.54 -5.37 4.15
CA SER A 150 18.45 -6.36 4.28
C SER A 150 17.41 -6.26 3.15
N ARG A 151 17.30 -5.11 2.48
CA ARG A 151 16.42 -4.87 1.31
C ARG A 151 17.19 -4.83 0.00
N MET A 152 18.34 -4.16 0.00
CA MET A 152 19.19 -4.02 -1.19
C MET A 152 19.65 -5.38 -1.72
N ILE A 153 20.14 -6.27 -0.86
CA ILE A 153 20.69 -7.55 -1.30
C ILE A 153 19.60 -8.42 -1.97
N PRO A 154 18.44 -8.67 -1.34
CA PRO A 154 17.41 -9.49 -1.98
C PRO A 154 16.83 -8.86 -3.24
N VAL A 155 16.61 -7.54 -3.27
CA VAL A 155 16.10 -6.84 -4.45
C VAL A 155 17.12 -6.90 -5.59
N PHE A 156 18.40 -6.68 -5.32
CA PHE A 156 19.45 -6.82 -6.32
C PHE A 156 19.50 -8.23 -6.89
N LEU A 157 19.48 -9.26 -6.03
CA LEU A 157 19.49 -10.66 -6.46
C LEU A 157 18.26 -10.99 -7.30
N ALA A 158 17.08 -10.52 -6.87
CA ALA A 158 15.85 -10.71 -7.62
C ALA A 158 15.93 -10.07 -9.00
N LEU A 159 16.35 -8.81 -9.12
CA LEU A 159 16.38 -8.10 -10.40
C LEU A 159 17.51 -8.57 -11.33
N ALA A 160 18.67 -8.92 -10.78
CA ALA A 160 19.83 -9.35 -11.56
C ALA A 160 19.72 -10.80 -12.07
N PHE A 161 19.17 -11.71 -11.26
CA PHE A 161 19.14 -13.14 -11.57
C PHE A 161 17.73 -13.71 -11.76
N GLY A 162 16.70 -12.98 -11.33
CA GLY A 162 15.31 -13.45 -11.38
C GLY A 162 14.68 -13.40 -12.78
N GLN A 163 15.28 -12.70 -13.75
CA GLN A 163 14.68 -12.52 -15.07
C GLN A 163 14.37 -13.86 -15.76
N GLY A 164 15.30 -14.81 -15.76
CA GLY A 164 15.06 -16.12 -16.39
C GLY A 164 13.97 -16.94 -15.70
N VAL A 165 13.88 -16.84 -14.37
CA VAL A 165 12.81 -17.50 -13.59
C VAL A 165 11.46 -16.87 -13.91
N VAL A 166 11.39 -15.54 -13.95
CA VAL A 166 10.16 -14.80 -14.22
C VAL A 166 9.69 -14.97 -15.66
N GLU A 167 10.59 -15.00 -16.64
CA GLU A 167 10.26 -15.32 -18.04
C GLU A 167 9.68 -16.74 -18.16
N GLY A 168 10.27 -17.71 -17.47
CA GLY A 168 9.74 -19.08 -17.39
C GLY A 168 8.34 -19.14 -16.77
N ILE A 169 8.13 -18.44 -15.65
CA ILE A 169 6.82 -18.32 -15.00
C ILE A 169 5.82 -17.65 -15.93
N THR A 170 6.18 -16.54 -16.57
CA THR A 170 5.29 -15.80 -17.48
C THR A 170 4.87 -16.65 -18.67
N THR A 171 5.82 -17.38 -19.26
CA THR A 171 5.55 -18.27 -20.39
C THR A 171 4.64 -19.42 -19.99
N ALA A 172 4.91 -20.06 -18.83
CA ALA A 172 4.06 -21.12 -18.31
C ALA A 172 2.64 -20.63 -17.97
N LEU A 173 2.52 -19.48 -17.32
CA LEU A 173 1.22 -18.90 -16.91
C LEU A 173 0.39 -18.41 -18.10
N ASN A 174 1.00 -18.02 -19.22
CA ASN A 174 0.28 -17.61 -20.43
C ASN A 174 0.06 -18.76 -21.42
N GLY A 175 0.83 -19.84 -21.31
CA GLY A 175 0.72 -21.04 -22.14
C GLY A 175 0.02 -22.18 -21.40
N ASP A 176 0.79 -23.22 -21.05
CA ASP A 176 0.28 -24.49 -20.54
C ASP A 176 -0.58 -24.35 -19.27
N TRP A 177 -0.29 -23.36 -18.43
CA TRP A 177 -0.96 -23.13 -17.15
C TRP A 177 -1.84 -21.88 -17.17
N LYS A 178 -2.45 -21.56 -18.30
CA LYS A 178 -3.37 -20.43 -18.43
C LYS A 178 -4.46 -20.39 -17.34
N TRP A 179 -5.00 -21.53 -16.95
CA TRP A 179 -5.98 -21.61 -15.86
C TRP A 179 -5.45 -21.05 -14.53
N LEU A 180 -4.15 -21.25 -14.25
CA LEU A 180 -3.49 -20.76 -13.06
C LEU A 180 -3.18 -19.26 -13.21
N GLY A 181 -2.72 -18.81 -14.37
CA GLY A 181 -2.50 -17.39 -14.67
C GLY A 181 -3.78 -16.56 -14.52
N ASP A 182 -4.89 -17.04 -15.10
CA ASP A 182 -6.20 -16.42 -14.99
C ASP A 182 -6.71 -16.45 -13.53
N GLY A 183 -6.56 -17.60 -12.84
CA GLY A 183 -6.92 -17.71 -11.43
C GLY A 183 -6.13 -16.77 -10.51
N LEU A 184 -4.86 -16.55 -10.81
CA LEU A 184 -3.97 -15.67 -10.06
C LEU A 184 -4.26 -14.19 -10.36
N SER A 185 -4.67 -13.86 -11.58
CA SER A 185 -5.19 -12.53 -11.93
C SER A 185 -6.46 -12.21 -11.13
N VAL A 186 -7.42 -13.15 -11.08
CA VAL A 186 -8.64 -13.02 -10.28
C VAL A 186 -8.32 -12.89 -8.78
N ALA A 187 -7.42 -13.74 -8.26
CA ALA A 187 -6.97 -13.64 -6.88
C ALA A 187 -6.29 -12.29 -6.58
N GLY A 188 -5.46 -11.80 -7.51
CA GLY A 188 -4.80 -10.50 -7.45
C GLY A 188 -5.79 -9.34 -7.34
N GLY A 189 -6.85 -9.37 -8.16
CA GLY A 189 -7.94 -8.40 -8.08
C GLY A 189 -8.74 -8.45 -6.76
N ALA A 190 -8.74 -9.58 -6.06
CA ALA A 190 -9.41 -9.75 -4.77
C ALA A 190 -8.53 -9.40 -3.55
N LEU A 191 -7.20 -9.25 -3.71
CA LEU A 191 -6.27 -8.95 -2.62
C LEU A 191 -6.63 -7.69 -1.80
N PRO A 192 -7.10 -6.57 -2.41
CA PRO A 192 -7.57 -5.41 -1.65
C PRO A 192 -8.63 -5.75 -0.59
N ALA A 193 -9.51 -6.71 -0.85
CA ALA A 193 -10.57 -7.09 0.10
C ALA A 193 -9.99 -7.68 1.39
N VAL A 194 -8.85 -8.39 1.31
CA VAL A 194 -8.16 -8.94 2.47
C VAL A 194 -7.60 -7.83 3.35
N GLY A 195 -6.98 -6.79 2.75
CA GLY A 195 -6.48 -5.63 3.49
C GLY A 195 -7.62 -4.88 4.22
N PHE A 196 -8.75 -4.66 3.56
CA PHE A 196 -9.93 -4.08 4.21
C PHE A 196 -10.46 -4.96 5.36
N ALA A 197 -10.48 -6.29 5.21
CA ALA A 197 -10.92 -7.19 6.27
C ALA A 197 -9.99 -7.12 7.51
N ILE A 198 -8.68 -7.01 7.28
CA ILE A 198 -7.69 -6.82 8.35
C ILE A 198 -7.91 -5.47 9.05
N LEU A 199 -8.08 -4.37 8.30
CA LEU A 199 -8.40 -3.05 8.87
C LEU A 199 -9.66 -3.07 9.75
N LEU A 200 -10.75 -3.68 9.27
CA LEU A 200 -12.02 -3.74 9.99
C LEU A 200 -11.91 -4.54 11.30
N ARG A 201 -10.95 -5.45 11.41
CA ARG A 201 -10.67 -6.18 12.66
C ARG A 201 -10.01 -5.29 13.72
N TYR A 202 -9.23 -4.30 13.32
CA TYR A 202 -8.62 -3.33 14.24
C TYR A 202 -9.59 -2.22 14.66
N LEU A 203 -10.49 -1.82 13.78
CA LEU A 203 -11.49 -0.80 14.08
C LEU A 203 -12.57 -1.34 15.03
N PRO A 204 -13.15 -0.50 15.91
CA PRO A 204 -14.24 -0.89 16.82
C PRO A 204 -15.59 -1.00 16.08
N VAL A 205 -15.61 -1.74 14.97
CA VAL A 205 -16.77 -1.89 14.08
C VAL A 205 -17.99 -2.41 14.84
N LYS A 206 -17.79 -3.33 15.80
CA LYS A 206 -18.89 -3.88 16.62
C LYS A 206 -19.69 -2.82 17.39
N LYS A 207 -19.07 -1.71 17.76
CA LYS A 207 -19.74 -0.60 18.48
C LYS A 207 -20.49 0.34 17.53
N HIS A 208 -20.08 0.40 16.26
CA HIS A 208 -20.48 1.41 15.29
C HIS A 208 -20.89 0.81 13.94
N VAL A 209 -21.52 -0.37 13.94
CA VAL A 209 -21.91 -1.11 12.72
C VAL A 209 -22.80 -0.28 11.79
N ALA A 210 -23.68 0.56 12.36
CA ALA A 210 -24.58 1.43 11.59
C ALA A 210 -23.82 2.36 10.64
N TYR A 211 -22.66 2.89 11.04
CA TYR A 211 -21.85 3.77 10.19
C TYR A 211 -21.14 3.01 9.07
N LEU A 212 -20.73 1.77 9.32
CA LEU A 212 -20.16 0.90 8.29
C LEU A 212 -21.21 0.57 7.21
N LEU A 213 -22.42 0.17 7.64
CA LEU A 213 -23.53 -0.13 6.73
C LEU A 213 -23.97 1.11 5.95
N LEU A 214 -24.05 2.27 6.60
CA LEU A 214 -24.37 3.53 5.93
C LEU A 214 -23.34 3.87 4.85
N GLY A 215 -22.05 3.78 5.17
CA GLY A 215 -20.97 4.02 4.20
C GLY A 215 -21.04 3.05 3.02
N PHE A 216 -21.32 1.78 3.29
CA PHE A 216 -21.51 0.76 2.25
C PHE A 216 -22.70 1.06 1.34
N VAL A 217 -23.88 1.36 1.91
CA VAL A 217 -25.09 1.65 1.13
C VAL A 217 -24.90 2.90 0.26
N VAL A 218 -24.34 3.96 0.83
CA VAL A 218 -24.02 5.19 0.08
C VAL A 218 -23.05 4.88 -1.06
N ALA A 219 -21.94 4.20 -0.78
CA ALA A 219 -20.96 3.85 -1.81
C ALA A 219 -21.55 2.96 -2.91
N ALA A 220 -22.39 1.98 -2.56
CA ALA A 220 -23.02 1.07 -3.51
C ALA A 220 -24.08 1.76 -4.38
N LEU A 221 -24.94 2.59 -3.80
CA LEU A 221 -25.98 3.32 -4.53
C LEU A 221 -25.38 4.36 -5.47
N PHE A 222 -24.44 5.17 -4.99
CA PHE A 222 -23.75 6.12 -5.86
C PHE A 222 -22.91 5.41 -6.91
N GLY A 223 -22.18 4.35 -6.54
CA GLY A 223 -21.40 3.54 -7.46
C GLY A 223 -22.22 2.97 -8.62
N THR A 224 -23.39 2.40 -8.32
CA THR A 224 -24.30 1.85 -9.34
C THR A 224 -24.95 2.95 -10.19
N ALA A 225 -25.37 4.05 -9.59
CA ALA A 225 -25.95 5.18 -10.30
C ALA A 225 -24.97 5.80 -11.31
N PHE A 226 -23.75 6.14 -10.88
CA PHE A 226 -22.73 6.72 -11.75
C PHE A 226 -22.27 5.73 -12.83
N THR A 227 -22.08 4.46 -12.51
CA THR A 227 -21.74 3.43 -13.52
C THR A 227 -22.84 3.31 -14.57
N SER A 228 -24.11 3.37 -14.17
CA SER A 228 -25.25 3.33 -15.10
C SER A 228 -25.27 4.55 -16.02
N ILE A 229 -24.97 5.74 -15.49
CA ILE A 229 -24.86 6.98 -16.27
C ILE A 229 -23.68 6.93 -17.25
N MET A 230 -22.52 6.39 -16.83
CA MET A 230 -21.36 6.19 -17.70
C MET A 230 -21.68 5.24 -18.86
N ASN A 231 -22.34 4.13 -18.57
CA ASN A 231 -22.76 3.17 -19.61
C ASN A 231 -23.78 3.79 -20.57
N LEU A 232 -24.71 4.62 -20.07
CA LEU A 232 -25.65 5.35 -20.92
C LEU A 232 -24.93 6.33 -21.83
N ASN A 233 -23.95 7.09 -21.31
CA ASN A 233 -23.13 8.00 -22.11
C ASN A 233 -22.35 7.24 -23.21
N ALA A 234 -21.70 6.12 -22.87
CA ALA A 234 -21.00 5.30 -23.85
C ALA A 234 -21.92 4.82 -25.00
N ASN A 235 -23.15 4.42 -24.67
CA ASN A 235 -24.16 4.04 -25.67
C ASN A 235 -24.62 5.23 -26.53
N ILE A 236 -24.81 6.42 -25.93
CA ILE A 236 -25.20 7.63 -26.68
C ILE A 236 -24.09 8.07 -27.64
N VAL A 237 -22.82 8.02 -27.21
CA VAL A 237 -21.66 8.31 -28.08
C VAL A 237 -21.60 7.33 -29.24
N ALA A 238 -21.77 6.03 -28.98
CA ALA A 238 -21.79 5.01 -30.04
C ALA A 238 -22.92 5.25 -31.06
N VAL A 239 -24.13 5.61 -30.60
CA VAL A 239 -25.29 5.89 -31.46
C VAL A 239 -25.10 7.20 -32.25
N ASN A 240 -24.59 8.27 -31.63
CA ASN A 240 -24.30 9.52 -32.33
C ASN A 240 -23.19 9.35 -33.38
N GLY A 241 -22.15 8.57 -33.07
CA GLY A 241 -21.12 8.17 -34.02
C GLY A 241 -21.70 7.43 -35.24
N ALA A 242 -22.65 6.51 -35.01
CA ALA A 242 -23.36 5.81 -36.09
C ALA A 242 -24.29 6.73 -36.91
N LEU A 243 -24.83 7.80 -36.31
CA LEU A 243 -25.76 8.74 -36.95
C LEU A 243 -25.08 9.93 -37.64
N GLY A 244 -23.74 10.05 -37.57
CA GLY A 244 -22.99 11.16 -38.16
C GLY A 244 -23.31 12.54 -37.56
N LYS A 245 -24.04 12.59 -36.44
CA LYS A 245 -24.27 13.80 -35.66
C LYS A 245 -23.10 13.95 -34.69
N GLY A 246 -22.44 15.11 -34.70
CA GLY A 246 -21.21 15.37 -33.95
C GLY A 246 -21.22 14.84 -32.52
N ALA A 247 -20.04 14.42 -32.04
CA ALA A 247 -19.87 13.75 -30.76
C ALA A 247 -20.34 14.65 -29.59
N VAL A 248 -21.38 14.20 -28.88
CA VAL A 248 -21.65 14.66 -27.51
C VAL A 248 -20.78 13.79 -26.61
N ASP A 249 -19.52 14.16 -26.46
CA ASP A 249 -18.58 13.43 -25.62
C ASP A 249 -18.64 13.95 -24.18
N MET A 250 -19.50 13.34 -23.36
CA MET A 250 -19.53 13.61 -21.91
C MET A 250 -18.62 12.66 -21.12
N VAL A 251 -17.67 11.97 -21.78
CA VAL A 251 -16.71 11.07 -21.11
C VAL A 251 -15.91 11.87 -20.08
N GLY A 252 -15.96 11.42 -18.83
CA GLY A 252 -15.30 12.06 -17.69
C GLY A 252 -16.14 13.07 -16.90
N MET A 253 -17.34 13.45 -17.35
CA MET A 253 -18.23 14.34 -16.58
C MET A 253 -18.94 13.60 -15.41
N PHE A 254 -19.09 12.28 -15.53
CA PHE A 254 -19.75 11.43 -14.55
C PHE A 254 -18.77 10.43 -13.95
N ASN A 255 -17.84 10.92 -13.13
CA ASN A 255 -17.00 10.03 -12.34
C ASN A 255 -17.75 9.61 -11.07
N ASN A 256 -17.48 8.38 -10.61
CA ASN A 256 -17.88 7.94 -9.27
C ASN A 256 -17.42 8.97 -8.23
N MET A 257 -18.19 9.13 -7.15
CA MET A 257 -17.75 9.91 -6.00
C MET A 257 -16.35 9.47 -5.58
N SER A 258 -15.42 10.44 -5.53
CA SER A 258 -14.08 10.18 -5.05
C SER A 258 -14.13 9.57 -3.66
N MET A 259 -13.29 8.56 -3.40
CA MET A 259 -13.13 7.99 -2.05
C MET A 259 -12.80 9.08 -1.02
N LEU A 260 -12.14 10.16 -1.43
CA LEU A 260 -11.88 11.32 -0.58
C LEU A 260 -13.17 12.04 -0.17
N ALA A 261 -14.14 12.18 -1.07
CA ALA A 261 -15.43 12.80 -0.77
C ALA A 261 -16.21 11.96 0.25
N ILE A 262 -16.23 10.62 0.07
CA ILE A 262 -16.84 9.69 1.02
C ILE A 262 -16.15 9.79 2.39
N ALA A 263 -14.81 9.86 2.42
CA ALA A 263 -14.04 9.99 3.64
C ALA A 263 -14.35 11.30 4.39
N ILE A 264 -14.47 12.43 3.68
CA ILE A 264 -14.82 13.73 4.28
C ILE A 264 -16.23 13.70 4.88
N ILE A 265 -17.20 13.10 4.20
CA ILE A 265 -18.56 12.91 4.74
C ILE A 265 -18.52 12.04 6.00
N GLY A 266 -17.78 10.93 5.97
CA GLY A 266 -17.60 10.05 7.12
C GLY A 266 -16.95 10.78 8.31
N PHE A 267 -15.94 11.61 8.05
CA PHE A 267 -15.29 12.44 9.07
C PHE A 267 -16.26 13.47 9.67
N ALA A 268 -17.06 14.15 8.84
CA ALA A 268 -18.07 15.09 9.32
C ALA A 268 -19.12 14.41 10.21
N LEU A 269 -19.60 13.22 9.83
CA LEU A 269 -20.53 12.42 10.64
C LEU A 269 -19.89 11.98 11.97
N SER A 270 -18.62 11.59 11.94
CA SER A 270 -17.86 11.23 13.14
C SER A 270 -17.72 12.42 14.10
N LEU A 271 -17.42 13.62 13.60
CA LEU A 271 -17.37 14.85 14.40
C LEU A 271 -18.71 15.20 15.03
N LEU A 272 -19.82 15.07 14.28
CA LEU A 272 -21.16 15.32 14.80
C LEU A 272 -21.53 14.31 15.90
N TYR A 273 -21.22 13.03 15.70
CA TYR A 273 -21.43 11.99 16.71
C TYR A 273 -20.62 12.27 17.99
N TYR A 274 -19.34 12.63 17.84
CA TYR A 274 -18.48 12.99 18.96
C TYR A 274 -19.02 14.17 19.75
N LYS A 275 -19.40 15.26 19.07
CA LYS A 275 -19.95 16.47 19.72
C LYS A 275 -21.28 16.19 20.42
N ASN A 276 -22.16 15.39 19.83
CA ASN A 276 -23.44 15.04 20.45
C ASN A 276 -23.28 14.12 21.66
N ASN A 277 -22.26 13.27 21.69
CA ASN A 277 -21.98 12.37 22.82
C ASN A 277 -21.12 12.98 23.92
N GLN A 278 -20.47 14.13 23.71
CA GLN A 278 -19.85 14.91 24.80
C GLN A 278 -20.84 15.79 25.56
N ARG A 279 -21.88 16.30 24.90
CA ARG A 279 -22.94 17.11 25.52
C ARG A 279 -23.65 16.45 26.74
N PRO A 280 -23.91 15.13 26.79
CA PRO A 280 -24.47 14.51 27.99
C PRO A 280 -23.50 14.46 29.19
N VAL A 281 -22.18 14.50 28.98
CA VAL A 281 -21.20 14.52 30.09
C VAL A 281 -21.02 15.92 30.66
N ALA A 282 -21.04 16.95 29.80
CA ALA A 282 -21.01 18.34 30.24
C ALA A 282 -22.31 18.78 30.96
N ALA A 283 -23.46 18.18 30.61
CA ALA A 283 -24.73 18.43 31.29
C ALA A 283 -24.84 17.70 32.64
N ALA A 284 -24.16 16.56 32.83
CA ALA A 284 -24.12 15.86 34.11
C ALA A 284 -23.18 16.54 35.11
N GLY A 285 -22.00 17.00 34.67
CA GLY A 285 -21.06 17.75 35.54
C GLY A 285 -21.52 19.16 35.92
N ALA A 286 -22.55 19.69 35.26
CA ALA A 286 -23.18 20.97 35.61
C ALA A 286 -24.41 20.80 36.53
N ALA A 287 -24.90 19.56 36.72
CA ALA A 287 -26.05 19.27 37.58
C ALA A 287 -25.64 18.80 38.99
N GLU A 288 -24.40 18.34 39.20
CA GLU A 288 -23.87 17.97 40.52
C GLU A 288 -23.24 19.14 41.30
N GLY A 289 -23.31 20.37 40.78
CA GLY A 289 -22.63 21.54 41.36
C GLY A 289 -23.52 22.55 42.08
N ASP A 290 -24.82 22.29 42.24
CA ASP A 290 -25.79 23.31 42.70
C ASP A 290 -26.65 22.87 43.92
N ASP A 291 -26.36 21.71 44.53
CA ASP A 291 -27.17 21.14 45.64
C ASP A 291 -26.45 21.08 47.01
N ASP A 292 -25.29 21.76 47.20
CA ASP A 292 -24.53 21.75 48.46
C ASP A 292 -24.60 23.06 49.28
N ASP A 293 -25.54 23.97 48.99
CA ASP A 293 -25.74 25.23 49.73
C ASP A 293 -27.04 25.23 50.56
N GLU A 294 -27.14 24.43 51.62
CA GLU A 294 -28.00 24.75 52.80
C GLU A 294 -27.35 24.23 54.10
N LEU A 295 -26.75 25.17 54.86
CA LEU A 295 -26.51 25.10 56.31
C LEU A 295 -27.65 25.78 57.06
#